data_AF-A0A948FEV9-F1
#
_entry.id   AF-A0A948FEV9-F1
#
_cell.length_a   1.000
_cell.length_b   1.000
_cell.length_c   1.000
_cell.angle_alpha   90.00
_cell.angle_beta   90.00
_cell.angle_gamma   90.00
#
_symmetry.space_group_name_H-M   'P 1'
#
loop_
_entity.id
_entity.type
_entity.pdbx_description
1 polymer ?
#
loop_
_entity_poly.entity_id
_entity_poly.type
_entity_poly.pdbx_seq_one_letter_code
_entity_poly.pdbx_strand_id
1 'polypeptide(L)'
;MVNSGQTNKTQPTILVIGGLGYIGSHMVEELLGQGHRVVILDDLSTGFRESYCGGKLITGCLGDPGVLDSVFGYNRIDAVMHFAAFSLVGESVTDPLKYYKNNIAKTIELLSAMKKFGVNRFIFSSTAAVYGEPLATPITEEHPCLPTNPYGTTKLTIEQLLRDCAAAFDFRYIALRYFNAAGAHPSGQIGERHNPESHLIPLVLKVATGEREAISIYGTDYPTPDGTCVRDYIHVNDLTRAHLLALTRLLAGGDSGCFNLGNSKGYSVREVIEIARKVTGHSIPVIAAARRSGDPSILVAGSDKIRRVLGWKPQFEDLETIIQTAWRWHHRTAPEKKRTDSHAPGQPVPNRNTAPDTMLEQPACSHEIYARRVKTGEQT
;
A
#
# COMPACT_ATOMS: atom_id res chain seq x y z
N MET A 1 -49.17 13.88 3.11
CA MET A 1 -48.40 13.05 4.05
C MET A 1 -47.81 11.88 3.31
N VAL A 2 -46.50 11.86 3.11
CA VAL A 2 -45.71 10.66 2.85
C VAL A 2 -44.49 10.77 3.77
N ASN A 3 -44.35 9.77 4.64
CA ASN A 3 -43.30 9.55 5.65
C ASN A 3 -41.90 9.92 5.13
N SER A 4 -41.12 10.79 5.79
CA SER A 4 -40.46 10.64 7.09
C SER A 4 -39.44 9.49 7.13
N GLY A 5 -38.14 9.82 7.17
CA GLY A 5 -37.14 8.90 7.70
C GLY A 5 -35.88 8.66 6.88
N GLN A 6 -35.36 9.61 6.09
CA GLN A 6 -33.91 9.61 5.87
C GLN A 6 -33.25 10.01 7.18
N THR A 7 -33.06 9.00 8.04
CA THR A 7 -32.15 9.13 9.18
C THR A 7 -30.84 9.66 8.61
N ASN A 8 -30.41 10.82 9.12
CA ASN A 8 -29.10 11.38 8.90
C ASN A 8 -28.10 10.40 9.55
N LYS A 9 -27.90 9.22 8.93
CA LYS A 9 -26.89 8.27 9.38
C LYS A 9 -25.57 8.95 9.11
N THR A 10 -24.96 9.45 10.17
CA THR A 10 -23.58 9.94 10.14
C THR A 10 -22.73 8.86 9.50
N GLN A 11 -22.11 9.21 8.37
CA GLN A 11 -21.26 8.29 7.63
C GLN A 11 -20.16 7.74 8.56
N PRO A 12 -19.86 6.42 8.49
CA PRO A 12 -18.84 5.81 9.35
C PRO A 12 -17.50 6.52 9.24
N THR A 13 -16.80 6.64 10.37
CA THR A 13 -15.43 7.15 10.44
C THR A 13 -14.45 5.99 10.43
N ILE A 14 -13.60 5.95 9.41
CA ILE A 14 -12.66 4.86 9.16
C ILE A 14 -11.25 5.37 9.47
N LEU A 15 -10.55 4.66 10.35
CA LEU A 15 -9.14 4.89 10.61
C LEU A 15 -8.29 4.05 9.65
N VAL A 16 -7.54 4.71 8.77
CA VAL A 16 -6.61 4.07 7.83
C VAL A 16 -5.19 4.20 8.37
N ILE A 17 -4.61 3.09 8.79
CA ILE A 17 -3.22 3.02 9.25
C ILE A 17 -2.31 2.75 8.06
N GLY A 18 -1.30 3.59 7.82
CA GLY A 18 -0.46 3.50 6.62
C GLY A 18 -1.12 4.11 5.38
N GLY A 19 -2.02 5.10 5.57
CA GLY A 19 -2.83 5.69 4.51
C GLY A 19 -2.08 6.57 3.51
N LEU A 20 -0.77 6.81 3.69
CA LEU A 20 0.07 7.52 2.72
C LEU A 20 1.03 6.60 1.96
N GLY A 21 0.94 5.28 2.19
CA GLY A 21 1.58 4.26 1.36
C GLY A 21 0.83 4.00 0.05
N TYR A 22 1.34 3.08 -0.77
CA TYR A 22 0.77 2.76 -2.08
C TYR A 22 -0.71 2.33 -2.01
N ILE A 23 -1.00 1.19 -1.37
CA ILE A 23 -2.38 0.68 -1.26
C ILE A 23 -3.22 1.59 -0.35
N GLY A 24 -2.64 2.06 0.75
CA GLY A 24 -3.33 2.90 1.74
C GLY A 24 -3.88 4.19 1.13
N SER A 25 -3.12 4.88 0.28
CA SER A 25 -3.59 6.11 -0.38
C SER A 25 -4.75 5.86 -1.34
N HIS A 26 -4.72 4.75 -2.10
CA HIS A 26 -5.85 4.35 -2.93
C HIS A 26 -7.08 3.99 -2.10
N MET A 27 -6.87 3.41 -0.90
CA MET A 27 -7.98 3.13 0.00
C MET A 27 -8.58 4.41 0.59
N VAL A 28 -7.75 5.38 0.96
CA VAL A 28 -8.22 6.71 1.42
C VAL A 28 -9.06 7.37 0.33
N GLU A 29 -8.57 7.38 -0.92
CA GLU A 29 -9.28 7.94 -2.07
C GLU A 29 -10.64 7.25 -2.27
N GLU A 30 -10.67 5.92 -2.32
CA GLU A 30 -11.91 5.14 -2.46
C GLU A 30 -12.90 5.43 -1.32
N LEU A 31 -12.44 5.46 -0.06
CA LEU A 31 -13.31 5.76 1.09
C LEU A 31 -13.91 7.17 1.01
N LEU A 32 -13.12 8.17 0.64
CA LEU A 32 -13.59 9.54 0.46
C LEU A 32 -14.59 9.63 -0.70
N GLY A 33 -14.34 8.92 -1.80
CA GLY A 33 -15.26 8.81 -2.94
C GLY A 33 -16.62 8.19 -2.57
N GLN A 34 -16.65 7.29 -1.59
CA GLN A 34 -17.88 6.72 -1.03
C GLN A 34 -18.53 7.59 0.07
N GLY A 35 -17.95 8.74 0.38
CA GLY A 35 -18.47 9.67 1.39
C GLY A 35 -18.18 9.29 2.84
N HIS A 36 -17.28 8.33 3.10
CA HIS A 36 -16.83 8.02 4.45
C HIS A 36 -16.00 9.16 5.05
N ARG A 37 -16.03 9.28 6.38
CA ARG A 37 -15.08 10.13 7.10
C ARG A 37 -13.79 9.34 7.27
N VAL A 38 -12.65 9.90 6.90
CA VAL A 38 -11.37 9.20 6.96
C VAL A 38 -10.42 9.90 7.94
N VAL A 39 -9.88 9.14 8.89
CA VAL A 39 -8.74 9.53 9.71
C VAL A 39 -7.54 8.70 9.26
N ILE A 40 -6.40 9.34 9.03
CA ILE A 40 -5.18 8.69 8.55
C ILE A 40 -4.15 8.74 9.67
N LEU A 41 -3.56 7.61 10.00
CA LEU A 41 -2.36 7.54 10.84
C LEU A 41 -1.20 6.97 10.01
N ASP A 42 -0.16 7.76 9.83
CA ASP A 42 1.02 7.37 9.07
C ASP A 42 2.28 8.01 9.67
N ASP A 43 3.38 7.27 9.75
CA ASP A 43 4.66 7.77 10.28
C ASP A 43 5.61 8.27 9.18
N LEU A 44 5.20 8.17 7.91
CA LEU A 44 5.97 8.55 6.72
C LEU A 44 7.30 7.79 6.57
N SER A 45 7.46 6.65 7.26
CA SER A 45 8.65 5.81 7.13
C SER A 45 8.83 5.27 5.71
N THR A 46 7.71 4.92 5.06
CA THR A 46 7.65 4.45 3.66
C THR A 46 6.51 5.10 2.86
N GLY A 47 5.62 5.85 3.52
CA GLY A 47 4.59 6.66 2.88
C GLY A 47 5.13 8.03 2.44
N PHE A 48 4.40 8.69 1.54
CA PHE A 48 4.78 9.98 0.97
C PHE A 48 3.68 11.01 1.18
N ARG A 49 4.04 12.24 1.60
CA ARG A 49 3.04 13.31 1.82
C ARG A 49 2.32 13.67 0.53
N GLU A 50 2.98 13.49 -0.61
CA GLU A 50 2.45 13.70 -1.95
C GLU A 50 1.30 12.75 -2.30
N SER A 51 1.17 11.61 -1.60
CA SER A 51 0.05 10.67 -1.74
C SER A 51 -1.20 11.11 -0.96
N TYR A 52 -1.16 12.23 -0.23
CA TYR A 52 -2.29 12.72 0.54
C TYR A 52 -3.39 13.25 -0.39
N CYS A 53 -4.58 12.63 -0.30
CA CYS A 53 -5.74 12.99 -1.12
C CYS A 53 -6.95 13.48 -0.30
N GLY A 54 -6.83 13.67 1.01
CA GLY A 54 -7.88 14.19 1.89
C GLY A 54 -8.01 13.47 3.23
N GLY A 55 -9.06 13.80 3.99
CA GLY A 55 -9.29 13.25 5.34
C GLY A 55 -8.49 13.96 6.44
N LYS A 56 -8.58 13.46 7.68
CA LYS A 56 -7.82 13.99 8.81
C LYS A 56 -6.50 13.24 8.96
N LEU A 57 -5.40 13.86 8.54
CA LEU A 57 -4.06 13.29 8.69
C LEU A 57 -3.49 13.52 10.10
N ILE A 58 -3.03 12.44 10.72
CA ILE A 58 -2.26 12.43 11.97
C ILE A 58 -0.92 11.77 11.64
N THR A 59 0.17 12.54 11.74
CA THR A 59 1.52 11.99 11.57
C THR A 59 1.99 11.41 12.90
N GLY A 60 2.29 10.11 12.96
CA GLY A 60 2.72 9.46 14.18
C GLY A 60 2.89 7.95 14.05
N CYS A 61 3.60 7.35 15.00
CA CYS A 61 3.86 5.92 15.03
C CYS A 61 2.67 5.15 15.63
N LEU A 62 2.20 4.10 14.97
CA LEU A 62 1.12 3.24 15.50
C LEU A 62 1.56 2.41 16.72
N GLY A 63 2.86 2.38 17.05
CA GLY A 63 3.38 1.77 18.26
C GLY A 63 3.55 2.73 19.43
N ASP A 64 3.12 3.99 19.30
CA ASP A 64 3.14 4.97 20.38
C ASP A 64 1.76 5.03 21.05
N PRO A 65 1.62 4.59 22.31
CA PRO A 65 0.35 4.61 23.03
C PRO A 65 -0.25 6.01 23.17
N GLY A 66 0.56 7.06 23.29
CA GLY A 66 0.07 8.44 23.40
C GLY A 66 -0.53 8.96 22.09
N VAL A 67 0.07 8.57 20.96
CA VAL A 67 -0.50 8.84 19.63
C VAL A 67 -1.82 8.08 19.47
N LEU A 68 -1.86 6.79 19.79
CA LEU A 68 -3.08 5.98 19.68
C LEU A 68 -4.19 6.51 20.59
N ASP A 69 -3.89 6.84 21.85
CA ASP A 69 -4.85 7.44 22.78
C ASP A 69 -5.43 8.75 22.25
N SER A 70 -4.61 9.58 21.61
CA SER A 70 -5.09 10.81 20.96
C SER A 70 -5.96 10.51 19.75
N VAL A 71 -5.56 9.55 18.90
CA VAL A 71 -6.32 9.17 17.71
C VAL A 71 -7.70 8.64 18.10
N PHE A 72 -7.80 7.70 19.04
CA PHE A 72 -9.08 7.14 19.44
C PHE A 72 -9.87 8.06 20.39
N GLY A 73 -9.21 8.88 21.21
CA GLY A 73 -9.87 9.79 22.14
C GLY A 73 -10.52 11.01 21.48
N TYR A 74 -9.93 11.54 20.40
CA TYR A 74 -10.46 12.71 19.70
C TYR A 74 -11.30 12.38 18.47
N ASN A 75 -11.45 11.09 18.11
CA ASN A 75 -12.18 10.68 16.93
C ASN A 75 -13.06 9.46 17.27
N ARG A 76 -14.35 9.53 16.95
CA ARG A 76 -15.25 8.36 17.06
C ARG A 76 -15.00 7.44 15.86
N ILE A 77 -14.13 6.44 16.03
CA ILE A 77 -13.76 5.48 14.98
C ILE A 77 -14.74 4.30 14.96
N ASP A 78 -15.27 3.96 13.78
CA ASP A 78 -16.22 2.84 13.60
C ASP A 78 -15.53 1.55 13.12
N ALA A 79 -14.40 1.68 12.41
CA ALA A 79 -13.57 0.57 11.96
C ALA A 79 -12.13 1.03 11.68
N VAL A 80 -11.18 0.09 11.73
CA VAL A 80 -9.77 0.30 11.40
C VAL A 80 -9.39 -0.53 10.17
N MET A 81 -8.63 0.06 9.24
CA MET A 81 -8.03 -0.62 8.10
C MET A 81 -6.52 -0.50 8.18
N HIS A 82 -5.82 -1.63 8.28
CA HIS A 82 -4.40 -1.67 8.62
C HIS A 82 -3.51 -2.06 7.44
N PHE A 83 -2.80 -1.07 6.89
CA PHE A 83 -1.83 -1.22 5.80
C PHE A 83 -0.38 -1.02 6.23
N ALA A 84 -0.12 -0.50 7.45
CA ALA A 84 1.23 -0.17 7.90
C ALA A 84 2.02 -1.41 8.33
N ALA A 85 2.74 -2.00 7.38
CA ALA A 85 3.69 -3.07 7.63
C ALA A 85 4.89 -2.91 6.69
N PHE A 86 6.08 -3.27 7.16
CA PHE A 86 7.20 -3.49 6.24
C PHE A 86 6.90 -4.74 5.40
N SER A 87 7.19 -4.66 4.10
CA SER A 87 6.76 -5.63 3.09
C SER A 87 7.90 -6.24 2.27
N LEU A 88 9.15 -5.78 2.44
CA LEU A 88 10.27 -6.26 1.62
C LEU A 88 10.74 -7.64 2.12
N VAL A 89 10.36 -8.70 1.39
CA VAL A 89 10.71 -10.09 1.73
C VAL A 89 12.23 -10.26 1.96
N GLY A 90 13.05 -9.75 1.05
CA GLY A 90 14.51 -9.87 1.15
C GLY A 90 15.10 -9.19 2.39
N GLU A 91 14.62 -7.99 2.74
CA GLU A 91 15.05 -7.28 3.94
C GLU A 91 14.62 -8.03 5.21
N SER A 92 13.43 -8.63 5.19
CA SER A 92 12.92 -9.39 6.34
C SER A 92 13.79 -10.57 6.74
N VAL A 93 14.49 -11.18 5.77
CA VAL A 93 15.45 -12.27 6.02
C VAL A 93 16.73 -11.74 6.64
N THR A 94 17.19 -10.56 6.20
CA THR A 94 18.43 -9.94 6.71
C THR A 94 18.28 -9.23 8.04
N ASP A 95 17.09 -8.66 8.32
CA ASP A 95 16.76 -7.98 9.57
C ASP A 95 15.36 -8.39 10.05
N PRO A 96 15.20 -9.62 10.57
CA PRO A 96 13.90 -10.10 11.02
C PRO A 96 13.38 -9.29 12.22
N LEU A 97 14.23 -8.82 13.13
CA LEU A 97 13.81 -8.11 14.33
C LEU A 97 13.07 -6.80 13.99
N LYS A 98 13.50 -6.09 12.94
CA LYS A 98 12.78 -4.92 12.41
C LYS A 98 11.34 -5.26 12.02
N TYR A 99 11.11 -6.39 11.37
CA TYR A 99 9.79 -6.84 10.92
C TYR A 99 8.91 -7.27 12.08
N TYR A 100 9.44 -8.04 13.04
CA TYR A 100 8.67 -8.45 14.22
C TYR A 100 8.27 -7.25 15.09
N LYS A 101 9.19 -6.30 15.33
CA LYS A 101 8.88 -5.06 16.07
C LYS A 101 7.81 -4.24 15.34
N ASN A 102 7.99 -3.98 14.05
CA ASN A 102 7.08 -3.12 13.32
C ASN A 102 5.72 -3.78 13.07
N ASN A 103 5.72 -5.00 12.53
CA ASN A 103 4.50 -5.63 12.05
C ASN A 103 3.70 -6.23 13.21
N ILE A 104 4.34 -6.93 14.16
CA ILE A 104 3.63 -7.60 15.26
C ILE A 104 3.47 -6.66 16.45
N ALA A 105 4.58 -6.19 17.05
CA ALA A 105 4.51 -5.48 18.33
C ALA A 105 3.69 -4.20 18.24
N LYS A 106 3.87 -3.38 17.19
CA LYS A 106 3.02 -2.19 16.99
C LYS A 106 1.55 -2.56 16.73
N THR A 107 1.26 -3.65 16.01
CA THR A 107 -0.13 -4.10 15.81
C THR A 107 -0.80 -4.51 17.12
N ILE A 108 -0.05 -5.09 18.07
CA ILE A 108 -0.56 -5.37 19.43
C ILE A 108 -0.96 -4.08 20.14
N GLU A 109 -0.16 -3.01 20.04
CA GLU A 109 -0.51 -1.70 20.60
C GLU A 109 -1.80 -1.14 19.98
N LEU A 110 -1.92 -1.22 18.65
CA LEU A 110 -3.13 -0.80 17.93
C LEU A 110 -4.37 -1.57 18.40
N LEU A 111 -4.29 -2.90 18.50
CA LEU A 111 -5.40 -3.74 18.96
C LEU A 111 -5.75 -3.47 20.43
N SER A 112 -4.75 -3.17 21.26
CA SER A 112 -4.94 -2.78 22.66
C SER A 112 -5.69 -1.46 22.79
N ALA A 113 -5.32 -0.46 21.98
CA ALA A 113 -6.04 0.81 21.92
C ALA A 113 -7.47 0.63 21.38
N MET A 114 -7.66 -0.16 20.31
CA MET A 114 -9.00 -0.48 19.81
C MET A 114 -9.89 -1.10 20.89
N LYS A 115 -9.37 -2.07 21.66
CA LYS A 115 -10.08 -2.68 22.78
C LYS A 115 -10.43 -1.64 23.86
N LYS A 116 -9.47 -0.79 24.25
CA LYS A 116 -9.66 0.28 25.26
C LYS A 116 -10.79 1.24 24.87
N PHE A 117 -10.89 1.60 23.60
CA PHE A 117 -11.87 2.57 23.08
C PHE A 117 -13.12 1.94 22.46
N GLY A 118 -13.29 0.61 22.58
CA GLY A 118 -14.50 -0.09 22.12
C GLY A 118 -14.65 -0.17 20.59
N VAL A 119 -13.56 -0.11 19.84
CA VAL A 119 -13.56 -0.28 18.38
C VAL A 119 -13.34 -1.75 18.04
N ASN A 120 -14.31 -2.38 17.37
CA ASN A 120 -14.38 -3.84 17.23
C ASN A 120 -14.37 -4.37 15.78
N ARG A 121 -14.03 -3.53 14.80
CA ARG A 121 -13.99 -3.91 13.37
C ARG A 121 -12.62 -3.62 12.77
N PHE A 122 -12.01 -4.65 12.19
CA PHE A 122 -10.64 -4.57 11.67
C PHE A 122 -10.50 -5.18 10.29
N ILE A 123 -10.02 -4.41 9.31
CA ILE A 123 -9.61 -4.95 8.02
C ILE A 123 -8.09 -5.04 8.00
N PHE A 124 -7.58 -6.25 7.81
CA PHE A 124 -6.14 -6.53 7.80
C PHE A 124 -5.64 -6.78 6.39
N SER A 125 -4.66 -5.98 5.98
CA SER A 125 -3.93 -6.15 4.73
C SER A 125 -2.88 -7.26 4.91
N SER A 126 -3.28 -8.50 4.62
CA SER A 126 -2.42 -9.69 4.70
C SER A 126 -1.68 -9.93 3.38
N THR A 127 -1.17 -11.14 3.14
CA THR A 127 -0.34 -11.47 1.97
C THR A 127 -0.48 -12.93 1.58
N ALA A 128 -0.28 -13.25 0.30
CA ALA A 128 -0.09 -14.62 -0.15
C ALA A 128 1.18 -15.29 0.41
N ALA A 129 2.16 -14.52 0.91
CA ALA A 129 3.37 -15.07 1.51
C ALA A 129 3.11 -15.91 2.77
N VAL A 130 1.90 -15.86 3.35
CA VAL A 130 1.50 -16.75 4.45
C VAL A 130 1.42 -18.21 4.01
N TYR A 131 1.22 -18.49 2.72
CA TYR A 131 1.14 -19.86 2.19
C TYR A 131 2.51 -20.52 2.03
N GLY A 132 3.55 -19.74 1.77
CA GLY A 132 4.87 -20.26 1.44
C GLY A 132 4.96 -20.84 0.04
N GLU A 133 5.64 -21.98 -0.10
CA GLU A 133 5.72 -22.72 -1.37
C GLU A 133 4.38 -23.39 -1.68
N PRO A 134 3.76 -23.11 -2.84
CA PRO A 134 2.48 -23.67 -3.19
C PRO A 134 2.58 -25.16 -3.55
N LEU A 135 1.66 -25.96 -3.02
CA LEU A 135 1.49 -27.38 -3.36
C LEU A 135 0.59 -27.57 -4.58
N ALA A 136 -0.30 -26.61 -4.84
CA ALA A 136 -1.21 -26.58 -5.97
C ALA A 136 -1.46 -25.15 -6.42
N THR A 137 -1.89 -24.98 -7.66
CA THR A 137 -2.27 -23.68 -8.23
C THR A 137 -3.58 -23.86 -9.01
N PRO A 138 -4.59 -22.98 -8.87
CA PRO A 138 -4.61 -21.78 -8.04
C PRO A 138 -4.62 -22.08 -6.52
N ILE A 139 -4.05 -21.17 -5.73
CA ILE A 139 -3.94 -21.28 -4.27
C ILE A 139 -5.25 -20.81 -3.63
N THR A 140 -6.00 -21.72 -3.00
CA THR A 140 -7.24 -21.38 -2.28
C THR A 140 -6.98 -21.03 -0.82
N GLU A 141 -7.98 -20.51 -0.10
CA GLU A 141 -7.85 -20.18 1.33
C GLU A 141 -7.67 -21.40 2.24
N GLU A 142 -8.00 -22.60 1.76
CA GLU A 142 -7.78 -23.88 2.45
C GLU A 142 -6.33 -24.38 2.33
N HIS A 143 -5.50 -23.74 1.49
CA HIS A 143 -4.10 -24.10 1.37
C HIS A 143 -3.37 -23.94 2.71
N PRO A 144 -2.44 -24.85 3.07
CA PRO A 144 -1.62 -24.71 4.27
C PRO A 144 -0.89 -23.36 4.32
N CYS A 145 -0.86 -22.74 5.49
CA CYS A 145 -0.10 -21.51 5.73
C CYS A 145 1.28 -21.87 6.32
N LEU A 146 2.29 -22.03 5.46
CA LEU A 146 3.66 -22.40 5.83
C LEU A 146 4.68 -21.36 5.30
N PRO A 147 4.72 -20.14 5.86
CA PRO A 147 5.55 -19.06 5.33
C PRO A 147 7.03 -19.42 5.36
N THR A 148 7.75 -19.04 4.29
CA THR A 148 9.18 -19.35 4.10
C THR A 148 10.11 -18.20 4.45
N ASN A 149 9.57 -17.07 4.91
CA ASN A 149 10.33 -15.87 5.26
C ASN A 149 9.71 -15.11 6.43
N PRO A 150 10.50 -14.29 7.15
CA PRO A 150 10.01 -13.53 8.31
C PRO A 150 8.83 -12.60 8.01
N TYR A 151 8.79 -11.93 6.85
CA TYR A 151 7.64 -11.11 6.47
C TYR A 151 6.33 -11.92 6.46
N GLY A 152 6.29 -13.04 5.74
CA GLY A 152 5.15 -13.95 5.70
C GLY A 152 4.78 -14.47 7.09
N THR A 153 5.77 -14.83 7.91
CA THR A 153 5.56 -15.25 9.31
C THR A 153 4.88 -14.15 10.12
N THR A 154 5.34 -12.90 10.05
CA THR A 154 4.72 -11.80 10.80
C THR A 154 3.26 -11.58 10.41
N LYS A 155 2.91 -11.72 9.13
CA LYS A 155 1.53 -11.58 8.64
C LYS A 155 0.64 -12.72 9.13
N LEU A 156 1.13 -13.96 9.09
CA LEU A 156 0.41 -15.11 9.63
C LEU A 156 0.21 -15.02 11.15
N THR A 157 1.23 -14.57 11.90
CA THR A 157 1.10 -14.34 13.35
C THR A 157 0.04 -13.30 13.68
N ILE A 158 -0.07 -12.23 12.88
CA ILE A 158 -1.15 -11.24 13.06
C ILE A 158 -2.51 -11.86 12.75
N GLU A 159 -2.66 -12.70 11.71
CA GLU A 159 -3.92 -13.40 11.46
C GLU A 159 -4.34 -14.31 12.63
N GLN A 160 -3.38 -15.00 13.25
CA GLN A 160 -3.60 -15.81 14.45
C GLN A 160 -4.03 -14.93 15.64
N LEU A 161 -3.30 -13.84 15.88
CA LEU A 161 -3.64 -12.87 16.92
C LEU A 161 -5.08 -12.32 16.75
N LEU A 162 -5.47 -11.96 15.53
CA LEU A 162 -6.81 -11.48 15.22
C LEU A 162 -7.89 -12.55 15.47
N ARG A 163 -7.60 -13.82 15.16
CA ARG A 163 -8.48 -14.96 15.48
C ARG A 163 -8.66 -15.10 16.99
N ASP A 164 -7.58 -15.04 17.76
CA ASP A 164 -7.63 -15.16 19.22
C ASP A 164 -8.39 -13.99 19.85
N CYS A 165 -8.20 -12.78 19.31
CA CYS A 165 -8.95 -11.58 19.68
C CYS A 165 -10.47 -11.75 19.45
N ALA A 166 -10.86 -12.22 18.26
CA ALA A 166 -12.26 -12.47 17.93
C ALA A 166 -12.90 -13.59 18.76
N ALA A 167 -12.11 -14.56 19.24
CA ALA A 167 -12.58 -15.61 20.14
C ALA A 167 -12.73 -15.14 21.59
N ALA A 168 -11.90 -14.17 22.02
CA ALA A 168 -11.84 -13.72 23.41
C ALA A 168 -12.76 -12.53 23.73
N PHE A 169 -13.14 -11.71 22.75
CA PHE A 169 -13.97 -10.52 22.96
C PHE A 169 -14.79 -10.17 21.72
N ASP A 170 -15.75 -9.23 21.86
CA ASP A 170 -16.56 -8.74 20.72
C ASP A 170 -15.65 -7.99 19.74
N PHE A 171 -15.12 -8.72 18.77
CA PHE A 171 -14.20 -8.22 17.76
C PHE A 171 -14.36 -9.03 16.48
N ARG A 172 -14.40 -8.32 15.36
CA ARG A 172 -14.52 -8.91 14.03
C ARG A 172 -13.44 -8.40 13.12
N TYR A 173 -12.90 -9.29 12.31
CA TYR A 173 -11.84 -8.94 11.36
C TYR A 173 -12.02 -9.61 10.01
N ILE A 174 -11.54 -8.96 8.96
CA ILE A 174 -11.33 -9.62 7.68
C ILE A 174 -9.87 -9.46 7.28
N ALA A 175 -9.19 -10.58 7.06
CA ALA A 175 -7.83 -10.62 6.52
C ALA A 175 -7.88 -10.84 5.00
N LEU A 176 -7.26 -9.94 4.25
CA LEU A 176 -7.22 -9.99 2.79
C LEU A 176 -5.81 -10.38 2.35
N ARG A 177 -5.68 -11.61 1.84
CA ARG A 177 -4.42 -12.21 1.38
C ARG A 177 -4.27 -11.95 -0.11
N TYR A 178 -3.60 -10.87 -0.46
CA TYR A 178 -3.35 -10.54 -1.86
C TYR A 178 -1.95 -10.92 -2.32
N PHE A 179 -1.84 -11.11 -3.63
CA PHE A 179 -0.60 -11.46 -4.32
C PHE A 179 0.16 -10.18 -4.69
N ASN A 180 0.31 -9.84 -5.97
CA ASN A 180 1.07 -8.67 -6.38
C ASN A 180 0.11 -7.53 -6.71
N ALA A 181 -0.01 -6.56 -5.81
CA ALA A 181 -0.68 -5.30 -6.13
C ALA A 181 0.09 -4.57 -7.23
N ALA A 182 -0.63 -4.04 -8.21
CA ALA A 182 -0.06 -3.34 -9.35
C ALA A 182 -1.03 -2.30 -9.92
N GLY A 183 -0.53 -1.49 -10.85
CA GLY A 183 -1.31 -0.42 -11.47
C GLY A 183 -1.28 0.87 -10.66
N ALA A 184 -2.10 1.82 -11.05
CA ALA A 184 -2.28 3.07 -10.34
C ALA A 184 -3.71 3.55 -10.51
N HIS A 185 -4.11 4.59 -9.78
CA HIS A 185 -5.42 5.18 -9.98
C HIS A 185 -5.55 5.67 -11.44
N PRO A 186 -6.67 5.40 -12.14
CA PRO A 186 -6.82 5.76 -13.55
C PRO A 186 -6.61 7.25 -13.87
N SER A 187 -6.83 8.16 -12.92
CA SER A 187 -6.52 9.59 -13.11
C SER A 187 -5.02 9.90 -13.20
N GLY A 188 -4.14 8.96 -12.82
CA GLY A 188 -2.70 9.16 -12.73
C GLY A 188 -2.28 10.14 -11.63
N GLN A 189 -3.13 10.39 -10.63
CA GLN A 189 -2.83 11.31 -9.52
C GLN A 189 -2.12 10.62 -8.34
N ILE A 190 -2.48 9.37 -8.06
CA ILE A 190 -1.84 8.52 -7.05
C ILE A 190 -1.40 7.21 -7.71
N GLY A 191 -0.34 6.62 -7.19
CA GLY A 191 0.32 5.46 -7.79
C GLY A 191 1.39 4.89 -6.87
N GLU A 192 2.15 3.93 -7.38
CA GLU A 192 3.12 3.20 -6.58
C GLU A 192 4.44 3.97 -6.45
N ARG A 193 4.84 4.27 -5.22
CA ARG A 193 6.14 4.85 -4.90
C ARG A 193 6.74 4.13 -3.70
N HIS A 194 7.90 3.51 -3.89
CA HIS A 194 8.73 2.95 -2.83
C HIS A 194 10.18 3.41 -2.96
N ASN A 195 10.89 3.45 -1.83
CA ASN A 195 12.32 3.74 -1.80
C ASN A 195 13.03 2.83 -0.77
N PRO A 196 13.78 1.80 -1.20
CA PRO A 196 13.98 1.37 -2.58
C PRO A 196 12.73 0.71 -3.19
N GLU A 197 12.66 0.68 -4.52
CA GLU A 197 11.62 -0.06 -5.26
C GLU A 197 12.08 -1.50 -5.53
N SER A 198 11.20 -2.47 -5.31
CA SER A 198 11.50 -3.90 -5.44
C SER A 198 10.53 -4.66 -6.34
N HIS A 199 9.38 -4.08 -6.68
CA HIS A 199 8.33 -4.73 -7.46
C HIS A 199 8.60 -4.65 -8.98
N LEU A 200 8.23 -5.70 -9.71
CA LEU A 200 8.62 -5.86 -11.11
C LEU A 200 8.10 -4.73 -12.01
N ILE A 201 6.80 -4.42 -11.96
CA ILE A 201 6.17 -3.46 -12.87
C ILE A 201 6.78 -2.05 -12.70
N PRO A 202 6.87 -1.47 -11.49
CA PRO A 202 7.55 -0.20 -11.29
C PRO A 202 9.01 -0.19 -11.75
N LEU A 203 9.75 -1.28 -11.50
CA LEU A 203 11.14 -1.40 -11.95
C LEU A 203 11.28 -1.43 -13.47
N VAL A 204 10.36 -2.11 -14.16
CA VAL A 204 10.28 -2.14 -15.63
C VAL A 204 9.92 -0.74 -16.17
N LEU A 205 8.95 -0.06 -15.57
CA LEU A 205 8.54 1.28 -15.99
C LEU A 205 9.62 2.32 -15.73
N LYS A 206 10.43 2.17 -14.67
CA LYS A 206 11.61 3.01 -14.42
C LYS A 206 12.68 2.91 -15.51
N VAL A 207 12.72 1.79 -16.25
CA VAL A 207 13.56 1.69 -17.46
C VAL A 207 12.99 2.55 -18.58
N ALA A 208 11.67 2.49 -18.78
CA ALA A 208 10.99 3.30 -19.79
C ALA A 208 11.01 4.82 -19.50
N THR A 209 11.03 5.23 -18.23
CA THR A 209 11.24 6.65 -17.85
C THR A 209 12.70 7.09 -17.88
N GLY A 210 13.64 6.17 -18.14
CA GLY A 210 15.08 6.45 -18.14
C GLY A 210 15.69 6.63 -16.74
N GLU A 211 14.96 6.34 -15.67
CA GLU A 211 15.49 6.29 -14.30
C GLU A 211 16.42 5.09 -14.06
N ARG A 212 16.31 4.06 -14.91
CA ARG A 212 17.09 2.82 -14.88
C ARG A 212 17.53 2.43 -16.30
N GLU A 213 18.72 1.84 -16.44
CA GLU A 213 19.24 1.44 -17.76
C GLU A 213 18.63 0.13 -18.29
N ALA A 214 18.39 -0.85 -17.41
CA ALA A 214 17.89 -2.18 -17.76
C ALA A 214 17.14 -2.86 -16.61
N ILE A 215 16.27 -3.81 -16.93
CA ILE A 215 15.60 -4.70 -15.97
C ILE A 215 16.33 -6.04 -15.87
N SER A 216 16.47 -6.59 -14.66
CA SER A 216 17.03 -7.91 -14.44
C SER A 216 15.95 -8.99 -14.32
N ILE A 217 16.08 -10.09 -15.05
CA ILE A 217 15.26 -11.30 -14.87
C ILE A 217 16.04 -12.28 -14.00
N TYR A 218 15.53 -12.58 -12.82
CA TYR A 218 16.17 -13.49 -11.85
C TYR A 218 15.68 -14.93 -12.05
N GLY A 219 16.46 -15.73 -12.78
CA GLY A 219 16.08 -17.09 -13.15
C GLY A 219 15.37 -17.17 -14.50
N THR A 220 15.85 -18.08 -15.34
CA THR A 220 15.34 -18.32 -16.70
C THR A 220 15.12 -19.80 -16.99
N ASP A 221 15.09 -20.61 -15.93
CA ASP A 221 15.12 -22.06 -15.93
C ASP A 221 14.07 -22.65 -14.94
N TYR A 222 13.10 -21.86 -14.49
CA TYR A 222 11.97 -22.35 -13.70
C TYR A 222 11.12 -23.35 -14.51
N PRO A 223 10.38 -24.26 -13.85
CA PRO A 223 9.43 -25.17 -14.52
C PRO A 223 8.16 -24.42 -14.95
N THR A 224 8.31 -23.42 -15.81
CA THR A 224 7.24 -22.58 -16.38
C THR A 224 7.39 -22.50 -17.90
N PRO A 225 6.35 -22.12 -18.67
CA PRO A 225 6.39 -22.18 -20.12
C PRO A 225 7.57 -21.45 -20.79
N ASP A 226 8.05 -20.36 -20.17
CA ASP A 226 9.19 -19.60 -20.65
C ASP A 226 10.41 -19.64 -19.70
N GLY A 227 10.36 -20.42 -18.62
CA GLY A 227 11.44 -20.53 -17.65
C GLY A 227 11.56 -19.35 -16.68
N THR A 228 10.70 -18.34 -16.75
CA THR A 228 10.65 -17.24 -15.75
C THR A 228 9.50 -17.43 -14.76
N CYS A 229 9.60 -16.82 -13.57
CA CYS A 229 8.58 -17.00 -12.55
C CYS A 229 7.24 -16.38 -12.97
N VAL A 230 6.14 -17.02 -12.56
CA VAL A 230 4.76 -16.62 -12.89
C VAL A 230 4.09 -16.06 -11.65
N ARG A 231 3.46 -14.89 -11.79
CA ARG A 231 2.83 -14.14 -10.71
C ARG A 231 1.44 -13.67 -11.11
N ASP A 232 0.53 -13.65 -10.15
CA ASP A 232 -0.78 -13.03 -10.28
C ASP A 232 -0.68 -11.55 -9.86
N TYR A 233 -1.12 -10.67 -10.76
CA TYR A 233 -1.13 -9.22 -10.62
C TYR A 233 -2.57 -8.74 -10.50
N ILE A 234 -2.86 -8.04 -9.41
CA ILE A 234 -4.17 -7.45 -9.11
C ILE A 234 -4.07 -5.94 -9.16
N HIS A 235 -5.00 -5.30 -9.87
CA HIS A 235 -5.05 -3.84 -9.93
C HIS A 235 -5.37 -3.26 -8.55
N VAL A 236 -4.64 -2.21 -8.13
CA VAL A 236 -4.80 -1.59 -6.81
C VAL A 236 -6.22 -1.09 -6.55
N ASN A 237 -6.91 -0.49 -7.53
CA ASN A 237 -8.33 -0.13 -7.38
C ASN A 237 -9.26 -1.35 -7.18
N ASP A 238 -9.00 -2.49 -7.81
CA ASP A 238 -9.80 -3.70 -7.56
C ASP A 238 -9.55 -4.26 -6.15
N LEU A 239 -8.30 -4.15 -5.69
CA LEU A 239 -7.89 -4.48 -4.34
C LEU A 239 -8.56 -3.58 -3.31
N THR A 240 -8.60 -2.26 -3.49
CA THR A 240 -9.28 -1.34 -2.55
C THR A 240 -10.80 -1.53 -2.57
N ARG A 241 -11.40 -1.88 -3.70
CA ARG A 241 -12.82 -2.27 -3.76
C ARG A 241 -13.10 -3.56 -2.98
N ALA A 242 -12.21 -4.54 -2.99
CA ALA A 242 -12.34 -5.71 -2.13
C ALA A 242 -12.29 -5.34 -0.64
N HIS A 243 -11.39 -4.41 -0.28
CA HIS A 243 -11.29 -3.88 1.08
C HIS A 243 -12.55 -3.12 1.51
N LEU A 244 -13.14 -2.32 0.62
CA LEU A 244 -14.41 -1.66 0.85
C LEU A 244 -15.55 -2.66 1.07
N LEU A 245 -15.68 -3.70 0.24
CA LEU A 245 -16.69 -4.74 0.41
C LEU A 245 -16.52 -5.48 1.75
N ALA A 246 -15.28 -5.75 2.14
CA ALA A 246 -14.97 -6.35 3.44
C ALA A 246 -15.39 -5.43 4.60
N LEU A 247 -15.08 -4.13 4.51
CA LEU A 247 -15.52 -3.13 5.47
C LEU A 247 -17.05 -3.07 5.56
N THR A 248 -17.75 -2.99 4.43
CA THR A 248 -19.22 -2.98 4.35
C THR A 248 -19.82 -4.21 5.04
N ARG A 249 -19.25 -5.40 4.83
CA ARG A 249 -19.67 -6.63 5.52
C ARG A 249 -19.55 -6.49 7.03
N LEU A 250 -18.41 -6.03 7.56
CA LEU A 250 -18.22 -5.91 9.01
C LEU A 250 -19.12 -4.82 9.61
N LEU A 251 -19.34 -3.72 8.90
CA LEU A 251 -20.28 -2.67 9.33
C LEU A 251 -21.73 -3.19 9.36
N ALA A 252 -22.12 -4.04 8.42
CA ALA A 252 -23.42 -4.71 8.38
C ALA A 252 -23.55 -5.88 9.38
N GLY A 253 -22.49 -6.18 10.13
CA GLY A 253 -22.50 -7.16 11.19
C GLY A 253 -22.03 -8.56 10.81
N GLY A 254 -21.52 -8.75 9.59
CA GLY A 254 -21.06 -10.05 9.11
C GLY A 254 -19.83 -10.60 9.85
N ASP A 255 -19.65 -11.91 9.76
CA ASP A 255 -18.59 -12.63 10.46
C ASP A 255 -17.18 -12.33 9.94
N SER A 256 -16.21 -12.62 10.81
CA SER A 256 -14.79 -12.60 10.49
C SER A 256 -14.43 -13.60 9.38
N GLY A 257 -13.32 -13.36 8.69
CA GLY A 257 -12.85 -14.30 7.66
C GLY A 257 -11.52 -13.94 7.02
N CYS A 258 -11.00 -14.87 6.23
CA CYS A 258 -9.84 -14.66 5.36
C CYS A 258 -10.24 -14.88 3.90
N PHE A 259 -9.75 -14.02 3.02
CA PHE A 259 -10.05 -14.07 1.58
C PHE A 259 -8.81 -13.79 0.73
N ASN A 260 -8.64 -14.56 -0.33
CA ASN A 260 -7.61 -14.35 -1.34
C ASN A 260 -8.05 -13.30 -2.37
N LEU A 261 -7.15 -12.38 -2.69
CA LEU A 261 -7.34 -11.43 -3.79
C LEU A 261 -6.29 -11.64 -4.87
N GLY A 262 -6.76 -11.96 -6.06
CA GLY A 262 -5.97 -12.03 -7.29
C GLY A 262 -6.91 -12.10 -8.49
N ASN A 263 -6.34 -12.00 -9.67
CA ASN A 263 -7.08 -12.12 -10.92
C ASN A 263 -7.19 -13.59 -11.36
N SER A 264 -6.62 -14.54 -10.61
CA SER A 264 -6.60 -15.98 -10.92
C SER A 264 -5.94 -16.29 -12.26
N LYS A 265 -5.18 -15.34 -12.79
CA LYS A 265 -4.41 -15.45 -14.03
C LYS A 265 -2.96 -15.05 -13.73
N GLY A 266 -2.06 -16.00 -13.96
CA GLY A 266 -0.63 -15.77 -13.83
C GLY A 266 -0.04 -15.18 -15.09
N TYR A 267 0.96 -14.31 -14.92
CA TYR A 267 1.81 -13.79 -15.99
C TYR A 267 3.27 -14.02 -15.62
N SER A 268 4.06 -14.48 -16.59
CA SER A 268 5.49 -14.63 -16.44
C SER A 268 6.20 -13.26 -16.39
N VAL A 269 7.44 -13.24 -15.89
CA VAL A 269 8.27 -12.02 -15.92
C VAL A 269 8.46 -11.52 -17.36
N ARG A 270 8.63 -12.42 -18.35
CA ARG A 270 8.78 -11.99 -19.75
C ARG A 270 7.48 -11.44 -20.31
N GLU A 271 6.34 -12.07 -20.03
CA GLU A 271 5.04 -11.55 -20.46
C GLU A 271 4.80 -10.13 -19.95
N VAL A 272 5.13 -9.85 -18.68
CA VAL A 272 5.06 -8.50 -18.09
C VAL A 272 5.95 -7.52 -18.86
N ILE A 273 7.18 -7.91 -19.19
CA ILE A 273 8.12 -7.05 -19.93
C ILE A 273 7.62 -6.78 -21.35
N GLU A 274 7.14 -7.79 -22.08
CA GLU A 274 6.63 -7.60 -23.44
C GLU A 274 5.39 -6.70 -23.47
N ILE A 275 4.47 -6.86 -22.52
CA ILE A 275 3.30 -5.99 -22.41
C ILE A 275 3.75 -4.56 -22.06
N ALA A 276 4.73 -4.39 -21.16
CA ALA A 276 5.28 -3.07 -20.87
C ALA A 276 5.94 -2.42 -22.10
N ARG A 277 6.64 -3.17 -22.95
CA ARG A 277 7.16 -2.64 -24.23
C ARG A 277 6.04 -2.14 -25.12
N LYS A 278 4.97 -2.91 -25.26
CA LYS A 278 3.78 -2.53 -26.03
C LYS A 278 3.15 -1.24 -25.49
N VAL A 279 2.95 -1.14 -24.17
CA VAL A 279 2.29 0.00 -23.52
C VAL A 279 3.14 1.27 -23.58
N THR A 280 4.45 1.14 -23.39
CA THR A 280 5.36 2.29 -23.29
C THR A 280 5.95 2.72 -24.64
N GLY A 281 6.00 1.82 -25.62
CA GLY A 281 6.76 1.99 -26.86
C GLY A 281 8.29 1.95 -26.68
N HIS A 282 8.78 1.68 -25.47
CA HIS A 282 10.21 1.63 -25.15
C HIS A 282 10.76 0.20 -25.29
N SER A 283 12.04 0.06 -25.65
CA SER A 283 12.67 -1.26 -25.87
C SER A 283 12.88 -2.08 -24.59
N ILE A 284 12.99 -1.43 -23.43
CA ILE A 284 13.18 -2.03 -22.10
C ILE A 284 14.27 -3.13 -22.14
N PRO A 285 15.56 -2.74 -22.10
CA PRO A 285 16.67 -3.70 -22.10
C PRO A 285 16.60 -4.67 -20.91
N VAL A 286 16.93 -5.93 -21.16
CA VAL A 286 16.84 -7.03 -20.19
C VAL A 286 18.21 -7.64 -19.94
N ILE A 287 18.51 -7.92 -18.67
CA ILE A 287 19.71 -8.65 -18.23
C ILE A 287 19.29 -9.91 -17.49
N ALA A 288 19.85 -11.07 -17.86
CA ALA A 288 19.64 -12.29 -17.09
C ALA A 288 20.48 -12.28 -15.80
N ALA A 289 19.89 -12.73 -14.71
CA ALA A 289 20.53 -12.87 -13.40
C ALA A 289 20.20 -14.24 -12.78
N ALA A 290 21.03 -14.67 -11.82
CA ALA A 290 20.78 -15.89 -11.07
C ALA A 290 19.43 -15.83 -10.32
N ARG A 291 18.82 -16.99 -10.05
CA ARG A 291 17.58 -17.07 -9.26
C ARG A 291 17.76 -16.41 -7.89
N ARG A 292 16.67 -15.84 -7.38
CA ARG A 292 16.58 -15.44 -5.97
C ARG A 292 16.23 -16.68 -5.15
N SER A 293 16.96 -16.93 -4.07
CA SER A 293 16.66 -18.06 -3.18
C SER A 293 15.26 -17.91 -2.56
N GLY A 294 14.46 -18.97 -2.60
CA GLY A 294 13.12 -19.00 -2.01
C GLY A 294 12.03 -18.27 -2.81
N ASP A 295 12.26 -17.97 -4.09
CA ASP A 295 11.25 -17.39 -4.97
C ASP A 295 10.47 -18.54 -5.69
N PRO A 296 9.17 -18.73 -5.41
CA PRO A 296 8.41 -19.84 -5.99
C PRO A 296 8.28 -19.71 -7.51
N SER A 297 8.15 -20.84 -8.22
CA SER A 297 8.00 -20.82 -9.68
C SER A 297 6.69 -20.16 -10.12
N ILE A 298 5.57 -20.47 -9.47
CA ILE A 298 4.23 -20.01 -9.84
C ILE A 298 3.49 -19.58 -8.56
N LEU A 299 2.89 -18.38 -8.55
CA LEU A 299 2.01 -17.91 -7.48
C LEU A 299 0.76 -17.28 -8.09
N VAL A 300 -0.36 -18.01 -8.05
CA VAL A 300 -1.66 -17.56 -8.57
C VAL A 300 -2.77 -17.79 -7.58
N ALA A 301 -3.63 -16.79 -7.38
CA ALA A 301 -4.71 -16.81 -6.40
C ALA A 301 -5.91 -17.61 -6.89
N GLY A 302 -6.52 -18.40 -6.01
CA GLY A 302 -7.93 -18.76 -6.14
C GLY A 302 -8.78 -17.68 -5.48
N SER A 303 -9.68 -17.02 -6.24
CA SER A 303 -10.51 -15.91 -5.73
C SER A 303 -12.01 -16.22 -5.70
N ASP A 304 -12.40 -17.49 -5.85
CA ASP A 304 -13.80 -17.89 -5.86
C ASP A 304 -14.54 -17.56 -4.56
N LYS A 305 -13.86 -17.70 -3.42
CA LYS A 305 -14.47 -17.45 -2.10
C LYS A 305 -14.91 -16.01 -1.96
N ILE A 306 -14.07 -15.03 -2.32
CA ILE A 306 -14.45 -13.62 -2.20
C ILE A 306 -15.50 -13.21 -3.23
N ARG A 307 -15.42 -13.75 -4.46
CA ARG A 307 -16.43 -13.53 -5.51
C ARG A 307 -17.80 -14.00 -5.03
N ARG A 308 -17.86 -15.18 -4.40
CA ARG A 308 -19.10 -15.77 -3.85
C ARG A 308 -19.60 -15.06 -2.60
N VAL A 309 -18.72 -14.76 -1.64
CA VAL A 309 -19.12 -14.29 -0.29
C VAL A 309 -19.33 -12.77 -0.23
N LEU A 310 -18.49 -11.99 -0.93
CA LEU A 310 -18.55 -10.53 -0.92
C LEU A 310 -19.07 -9.93 -2.23
N GLY A 311 -19.30 -10.75 -3.25
CA GLY A 311 -19.73 -10.26 -4.57
C GLY A 311 -18.63 -9.49 -5.30
N TRP A 312 -17.36 -9.70 -4.94
CA TRP A 312 -16.24 -8.99 -5.56
C TRP A 312 -16.14 -9.33 -7.04
N LYS A 313 -16.07 -8.30 -7.87
CA LYS A 313 -15.94 -8.39 -9.33
C LYS A 313 -14.86 -7.40 -9.76
N PRO A 314 -13.62 -7.86 -10.01
CA PRO A 314 -12.56 -7.00 -10.50
C PRO A 314 -12.94 -6.39 -11.85
N GLN A 315 -12.51 -5.16 -12.09
CA GLN A 315 -12.75 -4.39 -13.32
C GLN A 315 -11.52 -4.29 -14.21
N PHE A 316 -10.34 -4.57 -13.67
CA PHE A 316 -9.04 -4.45 -14.34
C PHE A 316 -8.33 -5.82 -14.32
N GLU A 317 -8.93 -6.81 -14.96
CA GLU A 317 -8.43 -8.20 -14.99
C GLU A 317 -7.27 -8.40 -15.99
N ASP A 318 -7.13 -7.51 -16.97
CA ASP A 318 -6.09 -7.60 -17.99
C ASP A 318 -4.81 -6.85 -17.59
N LEU A 319 -3.66 -7.49 -17.78
CA LEU A 319 -2.36 -6.93 -17.38
C LEU A 319 -1.96 -5.69 -18.19
N GLU A 320 -2.45 -5.56 -19.43
CA GLU A 320 -2.17 -4.38 -20.26
C GLU A 320 -2.76 -3.12 -19.62
N THR A 321 -4.02 -3.14 -19.18
CA THR A 321 -4.65 -2.03 -18.48
C THR A 321 -3.97 -1.72 -17.15
N ILE A 322 -3.56 -2.75 -16.38
CA ILE A 322 -2.78 -2.57 -15.14
C ILE A 322 -1.48 -1.80 -15.43
N ILE A 323 -0.74 -2.20 -16.46
CA ILE A 323 0.51 -1.53 -16.84
C ILE A 323 0.24 -0.13 -17.40
N GLN A 324 -0.85 0.08 -18.15
CA GLN A 324 -1.24 1.39 -18.66
C GLN A 324 -1.53 2.41 -17.55
N THR A 325 -2.26 2.02 -16.50
CA THR A 325 -2.54 2.94 -15.39
C THR A 325 -1.26 3.25 -14.62
N ALA A 326 -0.42 2.26 -14.34
CA ALA A 326 0.90 2.48 -13.73
C ALA A 326 1.77 3.40 -14.59
N TRP A 327 1.85 3.17 -15.91
CA TRP A 327 2.63 3.99 -16.83
C TRP A 327 2.17 5.44 -16.84
N ARG A 328 0.85 5.69 -16.85
CA ARG A 328 0.29 7.05 -16.79
C ARG A 328 0.77 7.81 -15.55
N TRP A 329 0.82 7.16 -14.40
CA TRP A 329 1.37 7.74 -13.18
C TRP A 329 2.89 7.98 -13.32
N HIS A 330 3.66 6.95 -13.67
CA HIS A 330 5.12 7.02 -13.74
C HIS A 330 5.61 8.09 -14.73
N HIS A 331 4.99 8.17 -15.90
CA HIS A 331 5.33 9.17 -16.92
C HIS A 331 5.05 10.60 -16.44
N ARG A 332 4.03 10.80 -15.62
CA ARG A 332 3.69 12.12 -15.06
C ARG A 332 4.63 12.54 -13.93
N THR A 333 5.08 11.58 -13.12
CA THR A 333 5.87 11.86 -11.90
C THR A 333 7.37 11.62 -12.09
N ALA A 334 7.80 11.13 -13.25
CA ALA A 334 9.20 10.95 -13.56
C ALA A 334 9.95 12.29 -13.38
N PRO A 335 11.12 12.29 -12.74
CA PRO A 335 11.93 13.50 -12.65
C PRO A 335 12.27 13.98 -14.06
N GLU A 336 12.22 15.31 -14.29
CA GLU A 336 12.69 15.91 -15.53
C GLU A 336 14.19 15.63 -15.70
N LYS A 337 14.54 14.50 -16.31
CA LYS A 337 15.86 14.39 -16.95
C LYS A 337 15.80 15.28 -18.17
N LYS A 338 16.74 16.24 -18.25
CA LYS A 338 16.98 17.13 -19.40
C LYS A 338 16.61 16.37 -20.67
N ARG A 339 15.49 16.75 -21.30
CA ARG A 339 15.16 16.31 -22.64
C ARG A 339 16.34 16.72 -23.49
N THR A 340 17.28 15.81 -23.72
CA THR A 340 18.28 16.00 -24.74
C THR A 340 17.51 15.92 -26.03
N ASP A 341 17.14 17.08 -26.55
CA ASP A 341 16.67 17.25 -27.91
C ASP A 341 17.72 16.62 -28.82
N SER A 342 17.49 15.38 -29.22
CA SER A 342 17.95 14.93 -30.52
C SER A 342 17.13 15.75 -31.53
N HIS A 343 17.72 16.80 -32.11
CA HIS A 343 17.73 17.10 -33.55
C HIS A 343 18.42 18.46 -33.87
N ALA A 344 19.49 18.33 -34.67
CA ALA A 344 20.12 19.26 -35.64
C ALA A 344 20.98 20.48 -35.18
N PRO A 345 22.16 20.70 -35.81
CA PRO A 345 23.05 21.81 -35.52
C PRO A 345 22.71 23.05 -36.38
N GLY A 346 22.70 24.24 -35.77
CA GLY A 346 22.85 25.49 -36.52
C GLY A 346 22.06 26.68 -35.98
N GLN A 347 22.74 27.55 -35.23
CA GLN A 347 23.01 28.97 -35.54
C GLN A 347 23.32 29.77 -34.25
N PRO A 348 24.29 30.70 -34.26
CA PRO A 348 24.68 31.44 -33.07
C PRO A 348 23.74 32.63 -32.84
N VAL A 349 23.31 32.82 -31.59
CA VAL A 349 22.52 33.99 -31.15
C VAL A 349 23.43 34.92 -30.33
N PRO A 350 23.37 36.25 -30.51
CA PRO A 350 24.46 37.14 -30.12
C PRO A 350 24.44 37.54 -28.64
N ASN A 351 25.65 37.88 -28.20
CA ASN A 351 26.05 38.33 -26.87
C ASN A 351 25.34 39.63 -26.43
N ARG A 352 24.83 39.69 -25.19
CA ARG A 352 24.53 40.94 -24.49
C ARG A 352 24.96 40.84 -23.02
N ASN A 353 26.05 41.52 -22.71
CA ASN A 353 26.37 42.01 -21.37
C ASN A 353 25.35 43.07 -20.94
N THR A 354 24.92 43.04 -19.67
CA THR A 354 25.04 44.14 -18.68
C THR A 354 24.41 43.74 -17.34
N ALA A 355 25.21 43.89 -16.28
CA ALA A 355 24.94 43.66 -14.83
C ALA A 355 24.05 44.79 -14.21
N PRO A 356 23.86 44.95 -12.87
CA PRO A 356 24.38 44.19 -11.72
C PRO A 356 23.39 43.93 -10.54
N ASP A 357 23.95 43.29 -9.52
CA ASP A 357 23.49 42.99 -8.16
C ASP A 357 22.67 44.09 -7.44
N THR A 358 21.68 43.64 -6.66
CA THR A 358 21.31 44.29 -5.40
C THR A 358 21.04 43.24 -4.31
N MET A 359 21.89 43.29 -3.28
CA MET A 359 21.69 42.66 -1.98
C MET A 359 20.46 43.25 -1.29
N LEU A 360 19.67 42.41 -0.61
CA LEU A 360 18.84 42.84 0.51
C LEU A 360 19.01 41.87 1.68
N GLU A 361 19.38 42.49 2.79
CA GLU A 361 19.80 41.94 4.07
C GLU A 361 18.66 41.19 4.79
N GLN A 362 19.04 40.13 5.49
CA GLN A 362 18.29 39.57 6.61
C GLN A 362 18.65 40.34 7.89
N PRO A 363 17.71 40.55 8.81
CA PRO A 363 18.02 40.57 10.23
C PRO A 363 17.60 39.25 10.88
N ALA A 364 18.56 38.66 11.59
CA ALA A 364 18.36 37.60 12.56
C ALA A 364 17.42 38.04 13.69
N CYS A 365 16.66 37.09 14.25
CA CYS A 365 16.25 37.22 15.64
C CYS A 365 16.21 35.85 16.33
N SER A 366 16.64 35.93 17.58
CA SER A 366 17.24 34.93 18.45
C SER A 366 16.23 34.23 19.36
N HIS A 367 16.76 33.19 20.00
CA HIS A 367 16.19 32.39 21.09
C HIS A 367 15.54 33.16 22.26
N GLU A 368 14.79 32.37 23.03
CA GLU A 368 14.29 32.58 24.40
C GLU A 368 13.05 33.45 24.58
N ILE A 369 11.89 32.82 24.83
CA ILE A 369 11.04 33.06 26.03
C ILE A 369 10.20 31.79 26.30
N TYR A 370 10.56 31.00 27.31
CA TYR A 370 9.64 30.06 27.97
C TYR A 370 10.00 29.95 29.45
N ALA A 371 9.49 30.85 30.28
CA ALA A 371 9.45 30.66 31.73
C ALA A 371 8.47 31.63 32.44
N ARG A 372 7.65 31.04 33.31
CA ARG A 372 6.96 31.61 34.50
C ARG A 372 5.64 32.37 34.33
N ARG A 373 4.57 31.72 34.84
CA ARG A 373 3.60 32.16 35.89
C ARG A 373 2.36 31.23 35.76
N VAL A 374 1.73 30.64 36.78
CA VAL A 374 1.42 31.09 38.14
C VAL A 374 1.21 29.85 39.06
N LYS A 375 1.80 29.88 40.25
CA LYS A 375 1.31 29.22 41.48
C LYS A 375 1.30 30.29 42.58
N THR A 376 0.47 30.04 43.61
CA THR A 376 0.10 30.83 44.81
C THR A 376 -1.10 31.75 44.60
N GLY A 377 -2.11 31.81 45.47
CA GLY A 377 -2.45 31.20 46.78
C GLY A 377 -3.99 31.34 46.95
N GLU A 378 -4.68 31.02 48.03
CA GLU A 378 -4.38 30.68 49.42
C GLU A 378 -5.69 30.20 50.07
N GLN A 379 -5.58 29.59 51.25
CA GLN A 379 -6.65 29.12 52.12
C GLN A 379 -7.53 30.24 52.69
N THR A 380 -8.82 29.95 52.86
CA THR A 380 -9.58 30.13 54.12
C THR A 380 -10.68 29.08 54.22
#